data_AF-A0A6G1FVU6-F1
#
_entry.id   AF-A0A6G1FVU6-F1
#
_cell.length_a   1.000
_cell.length_b   1.000
_cell.length_c   1.000
_cell.angle_alpha   90.00
_cell.angle_beta   90.00
_cell.angle_gamma   90.00
#
_symmetry.space_group_name_H-M   'P 1'
#
loop_
_entity.id
_entity.type
_entity.pdbx_description
1 polymer ?
#
loop_
_entity_poly.entity_id
_entity_poly.type
_entity_poly.pdbx_seq_one_letter_code
_entity_poly.pdbx_strand_id
1 'polypeptide(L)'
;MVNPAITNVLIILFMMQVSKRVPFEDPNVLNLIRGLYVLSNVIIASAYFYVKLQIDKKKDLTVLKYVEPAPMGSTEEPKAVTTTIQAYDYSQLRQLFKSQLMGVGMMGVMHIYFKYTNPLLIQSIIPLKALFEGNLVKVHVLGRPASGDLKRPWKAAAGFMGMPAGGEIKTDKKSIEQAEKSGRGGAKEE
;
A
#
# COMPACT_ATOMS: atom_id res chain seq x y z
N MET A 1 -15.52 -9.46 12.10
CA MET A 1 -14.99 -8.88 10.84
C MET A 1 -14.47 -10.03 10.00
N VAL A 2 -14.84 -10.11 8.72
CA VAL A 2 -14.30 -11.14 7.81
C VAL A 2 -12.82 -10.84 7.59
N ASN A 3 -11.97 -11.88 7.64
CA ASN A 3 -10.53 -11.72 7.42
C ASN A 3 -10.29 -11.00 6.07
N PRO A 4 -9.47 -9.93 6.02
CA PRO A 4 -9.14 -9.24 4.77
C PRO A 4 -8.64 -10.17 3.67
N ALA A 5 -7.90 -11.23 4.02
CA ALA A 5 -7.47 -12.24 3.07
C ALA A 5 -8.65 -13.01 2.46
N ILE A 6 -9.62 -13.42 3.28
CA ILE A 6 -10.84 -14.11 2.82
C ILE A 6 -11.67 -13.18 1.92
N THR A 7 -11.80 -11.91 2.30
CA THR A 7 -12.54 -10.91 1.52
C THR A 7 -11.89 -10.70 0.15
N ASN A 8 -10.56 -10.60 0.09
CA ASN A 8 -9.83 -10.44 -1.16
C ASN A 8 -9.94 -11.67 -2.06
N VAL A 9 -9.88 -12.88 -1.50
CA VAL A 9 -10.09 -14.13 -2.25
C VAL A 9 -11.52 -14.20 -2.80
N LEU A 10 -12.53 -13.88 -2.00
CA LEU A 10 -13.92 -13.86 -2.45
C LEU A 10 -14.14 -12.85 -3.60
N ILE A 11 -13.55 -11.67 -3.51
CA ILE A 11 -13.59 -10.67 -4.59
C ILE A 11 -12.93 -11.22 -5.84
N ILE A 12 -11.75 -11.83 -5.75
CA ILE A 12 -11.06 -12.40 -6.92
C ILE A 12 -11.92 -13.49 -7.57
N LEU A 13 -12.46 -14.43 -6.78
CA LEU A 13 -13.30 -15.51 -7.30
C LEU A 13 -14.57 -14.97 -7.97
N PHE A 14 -15.23 -14.00 -7.36
CA PHE A 14 -16.39 -13.32 -7.94
C PHE A 14 -16.02 -12.62 -9.26
N MET A 15 -14.93 -11.86 -9.25
CA MET A 15 -14.47 -11.13 -10.43
C MET A 15 -14.00 -12.05 -11.56
N MET A 16 -13.45 -13.21 -11.26
CA MET A 16 -13.15 -14.23 -12.27
C MET A 16 -14.41 -14.72 -12.97
N GLN A 17 -15.51 -14.92 -12.22
CA GLN A 17 -16.78 -15.34 -12.81
C GLN A 17 -17.44 -14.22 -13.63
N VAL A 18 -17.35 -12.97 -13.16
CA VAL A 18 -17.83 -11.81 -13.92
C VAL A 18 -17.02 -11.64 -15.19
N SER A 19 -15.68 -11.74 -15.12
CA SER A 19 -14.80 -11.58 -16.28
C SER A 19 -15.12 -12.59 -17.39
N LYS A 20 -15.48 -13.84 -17.07
CA LYS A 20 -15.90 -14.83 -18.07
C LYS A 20 -17.18 -14.47 -18.82
N ARG A 21 -18.01 -13.58 -18.27
CA ARG A 21 -19.28 -13.14 -18.88
C ARG A 21 -19.18 -11.77 -19.56
N VAL A 22 -18.04 -11.11 -19.45
CA VAL A 22 -17.81 -9.80 -20.07
C VAL A 22 -17.31 -10.00 -21.50
N PRO A 23 -17.98 -9.43 -22.51
CA PRO A 23 -17.55 -9.54 -23.90
C PRO A 23 -16.39 -8.56 -24.18
N PHE A 24 -15.17 -8.95 -23.80
CA PHE A 24 -13.96 -8.13 -24.01
C PHE A 24 -13.59 -7.93 -25.49
N GLU A 25 -14.22 -8.68 -26.39
CA GLU A 25 -14.06 -8.55 -27.84
C GLU A 25 -14.85 -7.38 -28.41
N ASP A 26 -15.92 -6.93 -27.73
CA ASP A 26 -16.66 -5.74 -28.12
C ASP A 26 -15.79 -4.48 -27.86
N PRO A 27 -15.44 -3.70 -28.90
CA PRO A 27 -14.64 -2.49 -28.75
C PRO A 27 -15.21 -1.49 -27.75
N ASN A 28 -16.54 -1.39 -27.62
CA ASN A 28 -17.19 -0.47 -26.69
C ASN A 28 -16.99 -0.90 -25.25
N VAL A 29 -17.20 -2.19 -24.96
CA VAL A 29 -17.00 -2.76 -23.61
C VAL A 29 -15.54 -2.69 -23.22
N LEU A 30 -14.64 -2.99 -24.15
CA LEU A 30 -13.20 -2.90 -23.91
C LEU A 30 -12.75 -1.46 -23.61
N ASN A 31 -13.24 -0.48 -24.37
CA ASN A 31 -12.95 0.93 -24.11
C ASN A 31 -13.55 1.43 -22.80
N LEU A 32 -14.74 0.96 -22.42
CA LEU A 32 -15.34 1.25 -21.11
C LEU A 32 -14.45 0.73 -19.97
N ILE A 33 -13.95 -0.49 -20.06
CA ILE A 33 -13.08 -1.09 -19.02
C ILE A 33 -11.73 -0.36 -18.93
N ARG A 34 -11.17 0.03 -20.08
CA ARG A 34 -9.98 0.91 -20.11
C ARG A 34 -10.26 2.23 -19.43
N GLY A 35 -11.40 2.86 -19.71
CA GLY A 35 -11.85 4.08 -19.07
C GLY A 35 -11.98 3.93 -17.55
N LEU A 36 -12.62 2.85 -17.09
CA LEU A 36 -12.73 2.53 -15.65
C LEU A 36 -11.36 2.35 -14.99
N TYR A 37 -10.43 1.66 -15.65
CA TYR A 37 -9.07 1.50 -15.14
C TYR A 37 -8.30 2.83 -15.08
N VAL A 38 -8.42 3.69 -16.09
CA VAL A 38 -7.79 5.02 -16.04
C VAL A 38 -8.41 5.86 -14.92
N LEU A 39 -9.74 5.87 -14.82
CA LEU A 39 -10.47 6.59 -13.78
C LEU A 39 -10.07 6.12 -12.38
N SER A 40 -9.93 4.80 -12.16
CA SER A 40 -9.51 4.26 -10.87
C SER A 40 -8.11 4.72 -10.48
N ASN A 41 -7.17 4.75 -11.44
CA ASN A 41 -5.82 5.24 -11.21
C ASN A 41 -5.77 6.74 -10.93
N VAL A 42 -6.59 7.53 -11.61
CA VAL A 42 -6.73 8.97 -11.34
C VAL A 42 -7.24 9.20 -9.92
N ILE A 43 -8.29 8.47 -9.49
CA ILE A 43 -8.81 8.57 -8.11
C ILE A 43 -7.73 8.23 -7.08
N ILE A 44 -6.96 7.16 -7.29
CA ILE A 44 -5.85 6.76 -6.40
C ILE A 44 -4.78 7.86 -6.34
N ALA A 45 -4.36 8.38 -7.49
CA ALA A 45 -3.36 9.44 -7.56
C ALA A 45 -3.85 10.73 -6.88
N SER A 46 -5.10 11.13 -7.10
CA SER A 46 -5.71 12.29 -6.44
C SER A 46 -5.79 12.10 -4.92
N ALA A 47 -6.15 10.92 -4.45
CA ALA A 47 -6.19 10.61 -3.02
C ALA A 47 -4.80 10.67 -2.39
N TYR A 48 -3.78 10.09 -3.04
CA TYR A 48 -2.39 10.18 -2.55
C TYR A 48 -1.84 11.60 -2.55
N PHE A 49 -2.17 12.39 -3.58
CA PHE A 49 -1.83 13.81 -3.61
C PHE A 49 -2.50 14.56 -2.45
N TYR A 50 -3.79 14.31 -2.20
CA TYR A 50 -4.50 14.93 -1.09
C TYR A 50 -3.92 14.50 0.28
N VAL A 51 -3.56 13.23 0.46
CA VAL A 51 -2.83 12.76 1.65
C VAL A 51 -1.53 13.54 1.84
N LYS A 52 -0.75 13.75 0.77
CA LYS A 52 0.48 14.55 0.82
C LYS A 52 0.21 15.95 1.40
N LEU A 53 -0.82 16.63 0.88
CA LEU A 53 -1.21 17.97 1.35
C LEU A 53 -1.59 17.98 2.84
N GLN A 54 -2.26 16.92 3.32
CA GLN A 54 -2.64 16.80 4.73
C GLN A 54 -1.42 16.55 5.63
N ILE A 55 -0.46 15.75 5.19
CA ILE A 55 0.82 15.56 5.91
C ILE A 55 1.58 16.88 5.98
N ASP A 56 1.71 17.58 4.84
CA ASP A 56 2.36 18.90 4.73
C ASP A 56 1.70 19.91 5.68
N LYS A 57 0.36 19.94 5.72
CA LYS A 57 -0.43 20.84 6.57
C LYS A 57 -0.30 20.52 8.06
N LYS A 58 -0.29 19.23 8.43
CA LYS A 58 -0.24 18.81 9.84
C LYS A 58 1.16 19.00 10.44
N LYS A 59 2.22 18.76 9.65
CA LYS A 59 3.62 18.93 10.06
C LYS A 59 3.94 18.37 11.45
N ASP A 60 3.54 17.11 11.68
CA ASP A 60 3.66 16.45 12.98
C ASP A 60 5.10 15.95 13.22
N LEU A 61 5.87 16.73 13.99
CA LEU A 61 7.27 16.47 14.30
C LEU A 61 7.47 15.59 15.55
N THR A 62 6.42 14.94 16.04
CA THR A 62 6.53 14.03 17.18
C THR A 62 7.49 12.89 16.83
N VAL A 63 8.45 12.63 17.72
CA VAL A 63 9.48 11.60 17.52
C VAL A 63 8.84 10.21 17.60
N LEU A 64 9.10 9.40 16.58
CA LEU A 64 8.70 8.00 16.45
C LEU A 64 9.96 7.13 16.42
N LYS A 65 10.04 6.16 17.35
CA LYS A 65 11.11 5.16 17.37
C LYS A 65 10.51 3.78 17.14
N TYR A 66 11.06 3.03 16.19
CA TYR A 66 10.62 1.67 15.89
C TYR A 66 11.74 0.84 15.26
N VAL A 67 11.56 -0.48 15.20
CA VAL A 67 12.51 -1.37 14.54
C VAL A 67 11.90 -1.86 13.23
N GLU A 68 12.58 -1.56 12.12
CA GLU A 68 12.24 -2.16 10.84
C GLU A 68 12.79 -3.59 10.78
N PRO A 69 11.94 -4.57 10.46
CA PRO A 69 12.38 -5.94 10.29
C PRO A 69 13.25 -6.04 9.04
N ALA A 70 14.21 -6.95 9.08
CA ALA A 70 15.03 -7.25 7.92
C ALA A 70 14.15 -7.65 6.72
N PRO A 71 14.48 -7.21 5.50
CA PRO A 71 13.82 -7.72 4.30
C PRO A 71 13.84 -9.25 4.27
N MET A 72 12.72 -9.87 3.89
CA MET A 72 12.59 -11.33 3.81
C MET A 72 13.70 -11.91 2.92
N GLY A 73 14.49 -12.84 3.45
CA GLY A 73 15.62 -13.45 2.74
C GLY A 73 16.96 -12.74 2.90
N SER A 74 17.04 -11.67 3.71
CA SER A 74 18.30 -11.03 4.08
C SER A 74 18.84 -11.57 5.41
N THR A 75 20.17 -11.62 5.54
CA THR A 75 20.89 -11.85 6.80
C THR A 75 21.11 -10.55 7.58
N GLU A 76 20.50 -9.45 7.15
CA GLU A 76 20.65 -8.16 7.82
C GLU A 76 19.92 -8.16 9.17
N GLU A 77 20.50 -7.49 10.16
CA GLU A 77 19.84 -7.33 11.45
C GLU A 77 18.75 -6.23 11.39
N PRO A 78 17.72 -6.33 12.25
CA PRO A 78 16.66 -5.32 12.33
C PRO A 78 17.21 -3.90 12.56
N LYS A 79 16.74 -2.91 11.80
CA LYS A 79 17.23 -1.52 11.87
C LYS A 79 16.40 -0.71 12.86
N ALA A 80 17.04 -0.16 13.90
CA ALA A 80 16.42 0.84 14.76
C ALA A 80 16.27 2.15 13.98
N VAL A 81 15.03 2.61 13.80
CA VAL A 81 14.68 3.84 13.11
C VAL A 81 14.14 4.84 14.12
N THR A 82 14.80 6.00 14.21
CA THR A 82 14.28 7.19 14.89
C THR A 82 13.90 8.20 13.82
N THR A 83 12.62 8.54 13.74
CA THR A 83 12.07 9.46 12.74
C THR A 83 11.00 10.36 13.36
N THR A 84 10.33 11.19 12.56
CA THR A 84 9.14 11.93 12.97
C THR A 84 7.88 11.29 12.38
N ILE A 85 6.72 11.54 12.97
CA ILE A 85 5.43 11.10 12.39
C ILE A 85 5.28 11.59 10.94
N GLN A 86 5.65 12.84 10.67
CA GLN A 86 5.64 13.42 9.34
C GLN A 86 6.52 12.62 8.35
N ALA A 87 7.79 12.40 8.69
CA ALA A 87 8.73 11.69 7.82
C ALA A 87 8.32 10.22 7.60
N TYR A 88 7.80 9.56 8.64
CA TYR A 88 7.22 8.22 8.52
C TYR A 88 6.05 8.18 7.54
N ASP A 89 5.10 9.12 7.65
CA ASP A 89 3.95 9.13 6.73
C ASP A 89 4.35 9.43 5.28
N TYR A 90 5.37 10.28 5.06
CA TYR A 90 5.94 10.47 3.71
C TYR A 90 6.58 9.21 3.16
N SER A 91 7.33 8.47 3.98
CA SER A 91 7.99 7.24 3.52
C SER A 91 6.95 6.20 3.09
N GLN A 92 5.88 6.04 3.87
CA GLN A 92 4.74 5.19 3.53
C GLN A 92 4.05 5.66 2.24
N LEU A 93 3.80 6.96 2.09
CA LEU A 93 3.17 7.52 0.90
C LEU A 93 4.04 7.31 -0.35
N ARG A 94 5.36 7.49 -0.23
CA ARG A 94 6.32 7.26 -1.32
C ARG A 94 6.34 5.79 -1.75
N GLN A 95 6.26 4.86 -0.81
CA GLN A 95 6.15 3.43 -1.10
C GLN A 95 4.86 3.11 -1.88
N LEU A 96 3.73 3.69 -1.47
CA LEU A 96 2.46 3.54 -2.19
C LEU A 96 2.52 4.10 -3.61
N PHE A 97 3.10 5.28 -3.81
CA PHE A 97 3.30 5.85 -5.15
C PHE A 97 4.18 4.97 -6.03
N LYS A 98 5.31 4.48 -5.50
CA LYS A 98 6.22 3.60 -6.24
C LYS A 98 5.52 2.30 -6.65
N SER A 99 4.78 1.68 -5.73
CA SER A 99 3.99 0.47 -5.99
C SER A 99 2.93 0.72 -7.07
N GLN A 100 2.21 1.85 -6.99
CA GLN A 100 1.20 2.22 -7.98
C GLN A 100 1.81 2.41 -9.36
N LEU A 101 2.92 3.15 -9.48
CA LEU A 101 3.59 3.37 -10.76
C LEU A 101 4.10 2.06 -11.38
N MET A 102 4.67 1.18 -10.55
CA MET A 102 5.12 -0.14 -11.01
C MET A 102 3.94 -0.99 -11.50
N GLY A 103 2.81 -0.97 -10.77
CA GLY A 103 1.57 -1.67 -11.16
C GLY A 103 0.97 -1.14 -12.47
N VAL A 104 0.92 0.18 -12.64
CA VAL A 104 0.44 0.82 -13.89
C VAL A 104 1.37 0.51 -15.05
N GLY A 105 2.69 0.60 -14.85
CA GLY A 105 3.67 0.26 -15.88
C GLY A 105 3.56 -1.20 -16.31
N MET A 106 3.47 -2.14 -15.36
CA MET A 106 3.28 -3.55 -15.64
C MET A 106 1.96 -3.82 -16.37
N MET A 107 0.86 -3.21 -15.91
CA MET A 107 -0.44 -3.35 -16.58
C MET A 107 -0.42 -2.75 -17.99
N GLY A 108 0.29 -1.63 -18.19
CA GLY A 108 0.48 -1.01 -19.50
C GLY A 108 1.13 -1.98 -20.49
N VAL A 109 2.22 -2.63 -20.10
CA VAL A 109 2.90 -3.65 -20.93
C VAL A 109 1.96 -4.84 -21.20
N MET A 110 1.34 -5.39 -20.15
CA MET A 110 0.45 -6.55 -20.29
C MET A 110 -0.77 -6.28 -21.19
N HIS A 111 -1.35 -5.08 -21.09
CA HIS A 111 -2.53 -4.71 -21.87
C HIS A 111 -2.21 -4.30 -23.30
N ILE A 112 -1.19 -3.47 -23.49
CA ILE A 112 -0.86 -2.90 -24.81
C ILE A 112 -0.07 -3.92 -25.64
N TYR A 113 0.95 -4.56 -25.05
CA TYR A 113 1.82 -5.49 -25.76
C TYR A 113 1.22 -6.91 -25.81
N PHE A 114 0.84 -7.46 -24.66
CA PHE A 114 0.32 -8.84 -24.57
C PHE A 114 -1.19 -8.96 -24.79
N LYS A 115 -1.91 -7.84 -25.02
CA LYS A 115 -3.37 -7.78 -25.17
C LYS A 115 -4.13 -8.48 -24.04
N TYR A 116 -3.54 -8.52 -22.85
CA TYR A 116 -4.12 -9.23 -21.71
C TYR A 116 -5.12 -8.34 -20.98
N THR A 117 -6.39 -8.50 -21.34
CA THR A 117 -7.52 -7.65 -20.91
C THR A 117 -8.20 -8.08 -19.63
N ASN A 118 -8.19 -9.37 -19.31
CA ASN A 118 -8.85 -9.92 -18.13
C ASN A 118 -8.43 -9.23 -16.81
N PRO A 119 -7.14 -8.91 -16.57
CA PRO A 119 -6.74 -8.26 -15.34
C PRO A 119 -7.20 -6.81 -15.20
N LEU A 120 -7.53 -6.09 -16.29
CA LEU A 120 -7.89 -4.66 -16.18
C LEU A 120 -9.11 -4.44 -15.31
N LEU A 121 -10.10 -5.33 -15.43
CA LEU A 121 -11.33 -5.23 -14.67
C LEU A 121 -11.08 -5.48 -13.17
N ILE A 122 -10.17 -6.40 -12.83
CA ILE A 122 -9.80 -6.66 -11.44
C ILE A 122 -8.95 -5.50 -10.88
N GLN A 123 -8.01 -5.02 -11.69
CA GLN A 123 -7.08 -3.95 -11.35
C GLN A 123 -7.74 -2.56 -11.30
N SER A 124 -8.95 -2.40 -11.84
CA SER A 124 -9.73 -1.16 -11.66
C SER A 124 -10.45 -1.12 -10.30
N ILE A 125 -10.69 -2.27 -9.66
CA ILE A 125 -11.49 -2.35 -8.42
C ILE A 125 -10.64 -2.60 -7.18
N ILE A 126 -9.74 -3.59 -7.21
CA ILE A 126 -8.99 -4.00 -6.02
C ILE A 126 -8.08 -2.88 -5.48
N PRO A 127 -7.31 -2.16 -6.31
CA PRO A 127 -6.49 -1.05 -5.84
C PRO A 127 -7.32 0.11 -5.24
N LEU A 128 -8.53 0.36 -5.76
CA LEU A 128 -9.44 1.34 -5.16
C LEU A 128 -9.92 0.90 -3.78
N LYS A 129 -10.29 -0.38 -3.63
CA LYS A 129 -10.63 -0.91 -2.30
C LYS A 129 -9.45 -0.77 -1.33
N ALA A 130 -8.25 -1.15 -1.77
CA ALA A 130 -7.04 -1.05 -0.96
C ALA A 130 -6.72 0.40 -0.55
N LEU A 131 -7.00 1.37 -1.42
CA LEU A 131 -6.87 2.80 -1.11
C LEU A 131 -7.72 3.19 0.10
N PHE A 132 -9.01 2.87 0.11
CA PHE A 132 -9.92 3.21 1.22
C PHE A 132 -9.62 2.40 2.49
N GLU A 133 -9.04 1.22 2.36
CA GLU A 133 -8.56 0.42 3.48
C GLU A 133 -7.19 0.86 4.01
N GLY A 134 -6.48 1.70 3.26
CA GLY A 134 -5.14 2.18 3.58
C GLY A 134 -5.09 3.07 4.81
N ASN A 135 -4.09 2.86 5.67
CA ASN A 135 -3.96 3.58 6.93
C ASN A 135 -3.76 5.09 6.73
N LEU A 136 -3.00 5.48 5.70
CA LEU A 136 -2.81 6.90 5.35
C LEU A 136 -4.13 7.59 5.00
N VAL A 137 -4.99 6.95 4.20
CA VAL A 137 -6.30 7.49 3.83
C VAL A 137 -7.21 7.56 5.06
N LYS A 138 -7.23 6.52 5.89
CA LYS A 138 -8.01 6.50 7.13
C LYS A 138 -7.63 7.64 8.08
N VAL A 139 -6.33 7.90 8.25
CA VAL A 139 -5.86 8.92 9.21
C VAL A 139 -5.95 10.33 8.64
N HIS A 140 -5.54 10.56 7.39
CA HIS A 140 -5.43 11.91 6.83
C HIS A 140 -6.64 12.37 6.02
N VAL A 141 -7.41 11.44 5.43
CA VAL A 141 -8.59 11.77 4.62
C VAL A 141 -9.88 11.57 5.41
N LEU A 142 -9.99 10.43 6.11
CA LEU A 142 -11.18 10.11 6.91
C LEU A 142 -11.09 10.62 8.36
N GLY A 143 -9.98 11.25 8.75
CA GLY A 143 -9.80 11.86 10.08
C GLY A 143 -9.84 10.87 11.25
N ARG A 144 -9.61 9.57 11.01
CA ARG A 144 -9.66 8.58 12.08
C ARG A 144 -8.50 8.80 13.07
N PRO A 145 -8.74 8.65 14.39
CA PRO A 145 -7.69 8.83 15.38
C PRO A 145 -6.59 7.79 15.18
N ALA A 146 -5.33 8.22 15.32
CA ALA A 146 -4.16 7.36 15.21
C ALA A 146 -3.93 6.54 16.50
N SER A 147 -4.94 5.80 16.92
CA SER A 147 -4.95 4.93 18.11
C SER A 147 -5.32 3.49 17.72
N GLY A 148 -5.06 2.54 18.62
CA GLY A 148 -5.27 1.11 18.34
C GLY A 148 -4.50 0.66 17.09
N ASP A 149 -5.22 0.06 16.13
CA ASP A 149 -4.65 -0.45 14.86
C ASP A 149 -4.11 0.64 13.93
N LEU A 150 -4.50 1.90 14.13
CA LEU A 150 -4.00 3.05 13.36
C LEU A 150 -2.84 3.77 14.05
N LYS A 151 -2.39 3.27 15.20
CA LYS A 151 -1.19 3.79 15.87
C LYS A 151 0.04 3.46 15.01
N ARG A 152 0.88 4.47 14.77
CA ARG A 152 2.16 4.32 14.06
C ARG A 152 3.21 3.64 14.97
N PRO A 153 4.16 2.88 14.42
CA PRO A 153 4.25 2.48 13.01
C PRO A 153 3.19 1.43 12.66
N TRP A 154 2.70 1.45 11.42
CA TRP A 154 1.75 0.45 10.94
C TRP A 154 2.47 -0.83 10.55
N LYS A 155 1.81 -1.97 10.78
CA LYS A 155 2.23 -3.26 10.21
C LYS A 155 2.18 -3.17 8.67
N ALA A 156 3.16 -3.79 8.00
CA ALA A 156 3.15 -3.89 6.55
C ALA A 156 1.85 -4.54 6.09
N ALA A 157 1.15 -3.90 5.14
CA ALA A 157 -0.05 -4.48 4.58
C ALA A 157 0.29 -5.80 3.86
N ALA A 158 -0.53 -6.83 4.06
CA ALA A 158 -0.39 -8.08 3.32
C ALA A 158 -0.44 -7.80 1.81
N GLY A 159 0.50 -8.38 1.06
CA GLY A 159 0.61 -8.18 -0.38
C GLY A 159 -0.60 -8.74 -1.13
N PHE A 160 -0.66 -8.42 -2.43
CA PHE A 160 -1.62 -9.02 -3.34
C PHE A 160 -1.54 -10.56 -3.25
N MET A 161 -2.70 -11.23 -3.24
CA MET A 161 -2.87 -12.68 -2.96
C MET A 161 -2.62 -13.16 -1.52
N GLY A 162 -2.50 -12.29 -0.54
CA GLY A 162 -2.31 -12.73 0.86
C GLY A 162 -0.93 -13.32 1.13
N MET A 163 0.00 -13.19 0.17
CA MET A 163 1.41 -13.44 0.42
C MET A 163 1.97 -12.26 1.24
N PRO A 164 2.64 -12.50 2.38
CA PRO A 164 3.29 -11.45 3.14
C PRO A 164 4.31 -10.74 2.25
N ALA A 165 4.16 -9.43 2.06
CA ALA A 165 5.13 -8.62 1.32
C ALA A 165 6.38 -8.27 2.16
N GLY A 166 6.52 -8.84 3.36
CA GLY A 166 7.61 -8.56 4.30
C GLY A 166 7.33 -9.12 5.69
N GLY A 167 8.38 -9.20 6.52
CA GLY A 167 8.32 -9.69 7.91
C GLY A 167 7.63 -8.72 8.88
N GLU A 168 7.40 -9.16 10.12
CA GLU A 168 6.68 -8.39 11.15
C GLU A 168 7.49 -7.21 11.71
N ILE A 169 6.89 -6.02 11.71
CA ILE A 169 7.45 -4.82 12.34
C ILE A 169 7.36 -4.95 13.87
N LYS A 170 8.50 -4.78 14.57
CA LYS A 170 8.62 -4.86 16.03
C LYS A 170 8.72 -3.48 16.67
N THR A 171 8.00 -3.27 17.77
CA THR A 171 7.87 -1.95 18.43
C THR A 171 8.18 -1.99 19.93
N ASP A 172 8.59 -3.13 20.47
CA ASP A 172 8.88 -3.28 21.90
C ASP A 172 10.26 -2.73 22.28
N LYS A 173 10.34 -2.18 23.50
CA LYS A 173 11.54 -1.50 24.01
C LYS A 173 12.78 -2.40 24.03
N LYS A 174 12.60 -3.70 24.28
CA LYS A 174 13.70 -4.69 24.27
C LYS A 174 14.25 -4.92 22.86
N SER A 175 13.37 -5.05 21.86
CA SER A 175 13.79 -5.16 20.45
C SER A 175 14.46 -3.88 19.95
N ILE A 176 14.02 -2.70 20.41
CA ILE A 176 14.66 -1.41 20.08
C ILE A 176 16.07 -1.32 20.67
N GLU A 177 16.24 -1.63 21.96
CA GLU A 177 17.55 -1.55 22.63
C GLU A 177 18.56 -2.59 22.11
N GLN A 178 18.11 -3.77 21.67
CA GLN A 178 18.97 -4.76 21.03
C GLN A 178 19.45 -4.30 19.64
N ALA A 179 18.57 -3.69 18.84
CA ALA A 179 18.91 -3.16 17.52
C ALA A 179 19.80 -1.90 17.59
N GLU A 180 19.69 -1.10 18.66
CA GLU A 180 20.61 0.02 18.91
C GLU A 180 22.01 -0.47 19.35
N LYS A 181 22.09 -1.55 20.14
CA LYS A 181 23.37 -2.12 20.61
C LYS A 181 24.16 -2.86 19.53
N SER A 182 23.52 -3.37 18.48
CA SER A 182 24.20 -4.05 17.38
C SER A 182 24.77 -3.12 16.31
N GLY A 183 24.72 -1.80 16.53
CA GLY A 183 25.54 -0.82 15.79
C GLY A 183 24.97 -0.31 14.46
N ARG A 184 23.73 -0.66 14.08
CA ARG A 184 23.03 -0.07 12.89
C ARG A 184 22.07 1.09 13.24
N GLY A 185 21.89 1.42 14.52
CA GLY A 185 21.01 2.49 14.98
C GLY A 185 21.73 3.84 15.09
N GLY A 186 21.86 4.57 13.98
CA GLY A 186 22.59 5.84 14.02
C GLY A 186 22.67 6.61 12.72
N ALA A 187 21.61 6.63 11.90
CA ALA A 187 21.51 7.65 10.86
C ALA A 187 20.19 8.38 11.07
N LYS A 188 20.30 9.64 11.49
CA LYS A 188 19.23 10.62 11.27
C LYS A 188 19.04 10.69 9.76
N GLU A 189 17.98 10.07 9.25
CA GLU A 189 17.53 10.34 7.89
C GLU A 189 16.77 11.68 7.97
N GLU A 190 17.49 12.76 7.62
CA GLU A 190 16.93 14.10 7.36
C GLU A 190 16.07 14.11 6.09
#